data_AF-A0A7D3VP68-F1
#
_entry.id   AF-A0A7D3VP68-F1
#
_cell.length_a   1.000
_cell.length_b   1.000
_cell.length_c   1.000
_cell.angle_alpha   90.00
_cell.angle_beta   90.00
_cell.angle_gamma   90.00
#
_symmetry.space_group_name_H-M   'P 1'
#
loop_
_entity.id
_entity.type
_entity.pdbx_description
1 polymer ?
#
loop_
_entity_poly.entity_id
_entity_poly.type
_entity_poly.pdbx_seq_one_letter_code
_entity_poly.pdbx_strand_id
1 'polypeptide(L)' 'MDSRRIALNRRHSQEMGALFARFLDAHPDVESEVHTAQMTDEQDAAWTEFSAELLRRHQAERSALADILEAEQRQSEVRD' A
#
# COMPACT_ATOMS: atom_id res chain seq x y z
N MET A 1 6.77 1.87 -18.10
CA MET A 1 6.23 2.10 -16.74
C MET A 1 7.07 3.20 -16.11
N ASP A 2 6.47 4.27 -15.55
CA ASP A 2 7.20 5.44 -15.01
C ASP A 2 8.03 5.07 -13.77
N SER A 3 9.32 5.45 -13.74
CA SER A 3 10.25 5.11 -12.66
C SER A 3 9.83 5.63 -11.28
N ARG A 4 9.12 6.77 -11.21
CA ARG A 4 8.56 7.31 -9.96
C ARG A 4 7.43 6.43 -9.43
N ARG A 5 6.58 5.88 -10.32
CA ARG A 5 5.55 4.91 -9.93
C ARG A 5 6.17 3.63 -9.37
N ILE A 6 7.27 3.15 -9.99
CA ILE A 6 7.99 1.97 -9.51
C ILE A 6 8.59 2.22 -8.12
N ALA A 7 9.24 3.37 -7.92
CA ALA A 7 9.82 3.74 -6.62
C ALA A 7 8.75 3.88 -5.53
N LEU A 8 7.61 4.51 -5.86
CA LEU A 8 6.48 4.66 -4.94
C LEU A 8 5.91 3.29 -4.52
N ASN A 9 5.66 2.40 -5.48
CA ASN A 9 5.16 1.06 -5.20
C ASN A 9 6.14 0.24 -4.34
N ARG A 10 7.44 0.33 -4.62
CA ARG A 10 8.46 -0.34 -3.80
C ARG A 10 8.42 0.13 -2.35
N ARG A 11 8.29 1.45 -2.12
CA ARG A 11 8.15 2.00 -0.77
C ARG A 11 6.87 1.50 -0.10
N HIS A 12 5.74 1.53 -0.80
CA HIS A 12 4.47 1.04 -0.27
C HIS A 12 4.54 -0.42 0.15
N SER A 13 5.15 -1.28 -0.67
CA SER A 13 5.33 -2.70 -0.32
C SER A 13 6.20 -2.89 0.93
N GLN A 14 7.27 -2.11 1.09
CA GLN A 14 8.12 -2.17 2.28
C GLN A 14 7.38 -1.72 3.54
N GLU A 15 6.60 -0.64 3.46
CA GLU A 15 5.81 -0.14 4.58
C GLU A 15 4.69 -1.11 4.97
N MET A 16 4.02 -1.74 3.99
CA MET A 16 3.02 -2.77 4.26
C MET A 16 3.63 -3.99 4.95
N GLY A 17 4.79 -4.46 4.51
CA GLY A 17 5.48 -5.58 5.15
C GLY A 17 5.90 -5.26 6.59
N ALA A 18 6.42 -4.05 6.83
CA ALA A 18 6.75 -3.60 8.17
C ALA A 18 5.51 -3.45 9.08
N LEU A 19 4.39 -2.96 8.52
CA LEU A 19 3.14 -2.87 9.27
C LEU A 19 2.58 -4.27 9.59
N PHE A 20 2.66 -5.20 8.66
CA PHE A 20 2.21 -6.58 8.87
C PHE A 20 3.02 -7.28 9.97
N ALA A 21 4.35 -7.10 9.99
CA ALA A 21 5.18 -7.61 11.09
C ALA A 21 4.75 -7.04 12.46
N ARG A 22 4.39 -5.76 12.52
CA ARG A 22 3.85 -5.13 13.74
C ARG A 22 2.45 -5.63 14.11
N PHE A 23 1.63 -5.95 13.12
CA PHE A 23 0.31 -6.53 13.34
C PHE A 23 0.43 -7.91 13.99
N LEU A 24 1.33 -8.77 13.47
CA LEU A 24 1.59 -10.09 14.06
C LEU A 24 2.16 -10.02 15.48
N ASP A 25 3.03 -9.05 15.77
CA ASP A 25 3.56 -8.82 17.12
C ASP A 25 2.45 -8.41 18.12
N ALA A 26 1.48 -7.61 17.67
CA ALA A 26 0.34 -7.19 18.47
C ALA A 26 -0.77 -8.25 18.61
N HIS A 27 -0.80 -9.23 17.70
CA HIS A 27 -1.82 -10.30 17.65
C HIS A 27 -1.13 -11.67 17.61
N PRO A 28 -0.56 -12.13 18.74
CA PRO A 28 0.18 -13.39 18.79
C PRO A 28 -0.71 -14.63 18.58
N ASP A 29 -2.03 -14.44 18.61
CA ASP A 29 -3.07 -15.41 18.27
C ASP A 29 -3.27 -15.58 16.75
N VAL A 30 -2.69 -14.69 15.93
CA VAL A 30 -2.65 -14.83 14.48
C VAL A 30 -1.48 -15.74 14.11
N GLU A 31 -1.75 -17.03 13.90
CA GLU A 31 -0.74 -17.98 13.40
C GLU A 31 -0.33 -17.65 11.95
N SER A 32 0.84 -17.01 11.80
CA SER A 32 1.45 -16.76 10.48
C SER A 32 2.05 -18.01 9.82
N GLU A 33 2.20 -19.13 10.55
CA GLU A 33 2.96 -20.31 10.08
C GLU A 33 2.14 -21.31 9.25
N VAL A 34 0.81 -21.17 9.20
CA VAL A 34 0.00 -22.05 8.35
C VAL A 34 -0.02 -21.44 6.95
N HIS A 35 0.93 -21.86 6.10
CA HIS A 35 1.11 -21.43 4.70
C HIS A 35 -0.14 -21.56 3.77
N THR A 36 -1.30 -21.92 4.30
CA THR A 36 -2.59 -22.00 3.62
C THR A 36 -3.78 -21.55 4.46
N ALA A 37 -3.61 -21.11 5.72
CA ALA A 37 -4.72 -20.57 6.49
C ALA A 37 -4.99 -19.14 6.04
N GLN A 38 -6.12 -18.93 5.37
CA GLN A 38 -6.70 -17.60 5.27
C GLN A 38 -6.93 -17.06 6.68
N MET A 39 -6.62 -15.79 6.90
CA MET A 39 -7.03 -15.08 8.10
C MET A 39 -8.53 -15.29 8.31
N THR A 40 -8.96 -15.49 9.55
CA THR A 40 -10.40 -15.51 9.85
C THR A 40 -11.01 -14.16 9.50
N ASP A 41 -12.33 -14.09 9.32
CA ASP A 41 -13.02 -12.82 9.04
C ASP A 41 -12.73 -11.76 10.12
N GLU A 42 -12.57 -12.19 11.37
CA GLU A 42 -12.24 -11.32 12.51
C GLU A 42 -10.80 -10.78 12.40
N GLN A 43 -9.86 -11.63 12.00
CA GLN A 43 -8.47 -11.23 11.79
C GLN A 43 -8.33 -10.32 10.58
N ASP A 44 -9.07 -10.58 9.49
CA ASP A 44 -9.10 -9.72 8.30
C ASP A 44 -9.71 -8.36 8.61
N ALA A 45 -10.77 -8.31 9.42
CA ALA A 45 -11.33 -7.06 9.93
C ALA A 45 -10.32 -6.29 10.79
N ALA A 46 -9.63 -6.97 11.71
CA ALA A 46 -8.59 -6.37 12.55
C ALA A 46 -7.43 -5.82 11.70
N TRP A 47 -7.00 -6.55 10.68
CA TRP A 47 -5.96 -6.10 9.76
C TRP A 47 -6.42 -4.92 8.89
N THR A 48 -7.66 -4.94 8.42
CA THR A 48 -8.26 -3.84 7.66
C THR A 48 -8.29 -2.55 8.48
N GLU A 49 -8.71 -2.63 9.74
CA GLU A 49 -8.69 -1.49 10.65
C GLU A 49 -7.25 -1.01 10.94
N PHE A 50 -6.35 -1.94 11.26
CA PHE A 50 -4.96 -1.64 11.59
C PHE A 50 -4.19 -1.00 10.42
N SER A 51 -4.50 -1.40 9.18
CA SER A 51 -3.85 -0.90 7.97
C SER A 51 -4.54 0.30 7.32
N ALA A 52 -5.72 0.69 7.79
CA ALA A 52 -6.55 1.74 7.19
C ALA A 52 -5.78 3.07 7.01
N GLU A 53 -5.05 3.52 8.04
CA GLU A 53 -4.27 4.77 7.97
C GLU A 53 -3.21 4.72 6.86
N LEU A 54 -2.44 3.63 6.84
CA LEU A 54 -1.36 3.44 5.88
C LEU A 54 -1.91 3.38 4.45
N LEU A 55 -3.01 2.66 4.25
CA LEU A 55 -3.67 2.53 2.96
C LEU A 55 -4.26 3.87 2.48
N ARG A 56 -4.87 4.67 3.36
CA ARG A 56 -5.34 6.02 3.02
C ARG A 56 -4.19 6.92 2.57
N ARG A 57 -3.05 6.88 3.28
CA ARG A 57 -1.84 7.62 2.89
C ARG A 57 -1.31 7.17 1.54
N HIS A 58 -1.19 5.85 1.32
CA HIS A 58 -0.73 5.31 0.04
C HIS A 58 -1.65 5.72 -1.11
N GLN A 59 -2.97 5.70 -0.89
CA GLN A 59 -3.94 6.14 -1.89
C GLN A 59 -3.76 7.61 -2.24
N ALA A 60 -3.60 8.49 -1.24
CA ALA A 60 -3.34 9.91 -1.47
C ALA A 60 -2.04 10.14 -2.27
N GLU A 61 -0.97 9.43 -1.93
CA GLU A 61 0.32 9.54 -2.64
C GLU A 61 0.24 9.06 -4.09
N ARG A 62 -0.48 7.95 -4.35
CA ARG A 62 -0.72 7.46 -5.71
C ARG A 62 -1.54 8.46 -6.52
N SER A 63 -2.58 9.05 -5.92
CA SER A 63 -3.40 10.08 -6.56
C SER A 63 -2.56 11.29 -6.93
N ALA A 64 -1.79 11.82 -5.98
CA ALA A 64 -0.94 12.99 -6.20
C ALA A 64 0.09 12.75 -7.30
N LEU A 65 0.71 11.55 -7.36
CA LEU A 65 1.63 11.21 -8.44
C LEU A 65 0.90 11.09 -9.79
N ALA A 66 -0.32 10.55 -9.81
CA ALA A 66 -1.12 10.49 -11.03
C ALA A 66 -1.42 11.89 -11.57
N ASP A 67 -1.82 12.83 -10.71
CA ASP A 67 -2.13 14.21 -11.08
C ASP A 67 -0.92 14.92 -11.69
N ILE A 68 0.28 14.72 -11.12
CA ILE A 68 1.54 15.25 -11.64
C ILE A 68 1.83 14.70 -13.04
N LEU A 69 1.72 13.37 -13.19
CA LEU A 69 2.03 12.70 -14.46
C LEU A 69 1.05 13.09 -15.57
N GLU A 70 -0.22 13.26 -15.24
CA GLU A 70 -1.22 13.73 -16.18
C GLU A 70 -0.96 15.20 -16.58
N ALA A 71 -0.57 16.05 -15.65
CA ALA A 71 -0.20 17.43 -15.94
C ALA A 71 1.04 17.52 -16.85
N GLU A 72 2.08 16.72 -16.59
CA GLU A 72 3.27 16.64 -17.44
C GLU A 72 2.93 16.14 -18.85
N GLN A 73 2.08 15.11 -18.97
CA GLN A 73 1.64 14.58 -20.26
C GLN A 73 0.88 15.62 -21.08
N ARG A 74 -0.07 16.34 -20.46
CA ARG A 74 -0.79 17.44 -21.12
C ARG A 74 0.15 18.57 -21.56
N GLN A 75 1.19 18.85 -20.80
CA GLN A 75 2.18 19.89 -21.17
C GLN A 75 3.09 19.46 -22.33
N SER A 76 3.42 18.16 -22.45
CA SER A 76 4.13 17.67 -23.63
C SER A 76 3.27 17.74 -24.89
N GLU A 77 1.99 17.36 -24.81
CA GLU A 77 1.08 17.35 -25.95
C GLU A 77 0.75 18.75 -26.50
N VAL A 78 0.77 19.78 -25.67
CA VAL A 78 0.56 21.19 -26.10
C VAL A 78 1.82 21.81 -26.70
N ARG A 79 3.00 21.22 -26.46
CA ARG A 79 4.30 21.73 -26.94
C ARG A 79 4.77 21.14 -28.27
N ASP A 80 4.15 20.05 -28.72
CA ASP A 80 4.35 19.44 -30.05
C ASP A 80 3.34 19.97 -31.07
#